data_AF-A0A966T4F0-F1
#
_entry.id   AF-A0A966T4F0-F1
#
_cell.length_a   1.000
_cell.length_b   1.000
_cell.length_c   1.000
_cell.angle_alpha   90.00
_cell.angle_beta   90.00
_cell.angle_gamma   90.00
#
_symmetry.space_group_name_H-M   'P 1'
#
loop_
_entity.id
_entity.type
_entity.pdbx_description
1 polymer ?
#
loop_
_entity_poly.entity_id
_entity_poly.type
_entity_poly.pdbx_seq_one_letter_code
_entity_poly.pdbx_strand_id
1 'polypeptide(L)'
;MFKVGSKLFLGTTGFAAVNLVAYLIFVERLAIGGVALSMLFAALIGVSAAVLMINDGDDETQPRDTALTRASMWPLIAAVGLVLLVLGLVVSQLYFIFGGIVLVAALAEWMVQAWSETASDDPAHNEFAR
;
A
#
# COMPACT_ATOMS: atom_id res chain seq x y z
N MET A 1 20.67 -17.09 -1.66
CA MET A 1 19.56 -17.65 -0.84
C MET A 1 18.42 -16.66 -0.82
N PHE A 2 17.17 -17.09 -1.02
CA PHE A 2 16.00 -16.21 -0.87
C PHE A 2 15.88 -15.75 0.60
N LYS A 3 15.76 -14.44 0.85
CA LYS A 3 15.54 -13.87 2.20
C LYS A 3 14.12 -14.15 2.69
N VAL A 4 13.87 -14.05 4.00
CA VAL A 4 12.59 -14.43 4.64
C VAL A 4 11.42 -13.72 3.98
N GLY A 5 11.53 -12.41 3.69
CA GLY A 5 10.49 -11.63 3.00
C GLY A 5 10.11 -12.21 1.63
N SER A 6 11.10 -12.54 0.79
CA SER A 6 10.84 -13.10 -0.56
C SER A 6 10.20 -14.49 -0.55
N LYS A 7 10.43 -15.31 0.49
CA LYS A 7 9.86 -16.67 0.58
C LYS A 7 8.35 -16.65 0.73
N LEU A 8 7.82 -15.72 1.53
CA LEU A 8 6.39 -15.57 1.74
C LEU A 8 5.68 -15.18 0.43
N PHE A 9 6.17 -14.15 -0.24
CA PHE A 9 5.58 -13.69 -1.50
C PHE A 9 5.66 -14.75 -2.59
N LEU A 10 6.82 -15.39 -2.79
CA LEU A 10 6.96 -16.51 -3.73
C LEU A 10 6.03 -17.68 -3.41
N GLY A 11 5.93 -18.06 -2.13
CA GLY A 11 5.03 -19.13 -1.69
C GLY A 11 3.56 -18.81 -1.96
N THR A 12 3.12 -17.59 -1.64
CA THR A 12 1.75 -17.14 -1.89
C THR A 12 1.45 -16.99 -3.39
N THR A 13 2.39 -16.50 -4.20
CA THR A 13 2.24 -16.45 -5.67
C THR A 13 2.11 -17.86 -6.26
N GLY A 14 2.93 -18.82 -5.81
CA GLY A 14 2.84 -20.22 -6.23
C GLY A 14 1.49 -20.85 -5.84
N PHE A 15 1.03 -20.62 -4.62
CA PHE A 15 -0.27 -21.08 -4.16
C PHE A 15 -1.42 -20.47 -4.98
N ALA A 16 -1.35 -19.17 -5.28
CA ALA A 16 -2.34 -18.50 -6.12
C ALA A 16 -2.35 -19.05 -7.55
N ALA A 17 -1.18 -19.38 -8.12
CA ALA A 17 -1.09 -20.02 -9.44
C ALA A 17 -1.78 -21.39 -9.45
N VAL A 18 -1.51 -22.22 -8.45
CA VAL A 18 -2.13 -23.55 -8.32
C VAL A 18 -3.65 -23.43 -8.18
N ASN A 19 -4.13 -22.49 -7.36
CA ASN A 19 -5.57 -22.25 -7.20
C ASN A 19 -6.22 -21.72 -8.48
N LEU A 20 -5.56 -20.83 -9.21
CA LEU A 20 -6.07 -20.34 -10.49
C LEU A 20 -6.17 -21.49 -11.51
N VAL A 21 -5.16 -22.34 -11.62
CA VAL A 21 -5.19 -23.52 -12.50
C VAL A 21 -6.31 -24.49 -12.07
N ALA A 22 -6.43 -24.77 -10.76
CA ALA A 22 -7.51 -25.59 -10.25
C ALA A 22 -8.88 -24.99 -10.58
N TYR A 23 -9.05 -23.68 -10.40
CA TYR A 23 -10.29 -22.99 -10.75
C TYR A 23 -10.62 -23.14 -12.25
N LEU A 24 -9.64 -22.97 -13.13
CA LEU A 24 -9.83 -23.12 -14.59
C LEU A 24 -10.21 -24.55 -14.99
N ILE A 25 -9.77 -25.56 -14.24
CA ILE A 25 -10.06 -26.98 -14.51
C ILE A 25 -11.44 -27.37 -13.97
N PHE A 26 -11.75 -26.98 -12.73
CA PHE A 26 -12.93 -27.46 -12.01
C PHE A 26 -14.15 -26.54 -12.13
N VAL A 27 -13.98 -25.31 -12.60
CA VAL A 27 -15.07 -24.34 -12.74
C VAL A 27 -15.26 -23.99 -14.21
N GLU A 28 -16.37 -24.46 -14.79
CA GLU A 28 -16.67 -24.34 -16.23
C GLU A 28 -16.78 -22.90 -16.74
N ARG A 29 -17.08 -21.94 -15.86
CA ARG A 29 -17.22 -20.53 -16.23
C ARG A 29 -16.24 -19.67 -15.44
N LEU A 30 -15.53 -18.80 -16.15
CA LEU A 30 -14.77 -17.70 -15.59
C LEU A 30 -15.72 -16.61 -15.05
N ALA A 31 -16.48 -16.98 -14.02
CA ALA A 31 -17.32 -16.08 -13.26
C ALA A 31 -16.44 -15.13 -12.42
N ILE A 32 -17.08 -14.35 -11.55
CA ILE A 32 -16.42 -13.36 -10.68
C ILE A 32 -15.21 -13.95 -9.93
N GLY A 33 -15.30 -15.22 -9.50
CA GLY A 33 -14.20 -15.93 -8.82
C GLY A 33 -12.94 -16.08 -9.68
N GLY A 34 -13.07 -16.47 -10.94
CA GLY A 34 -11.93 -16.64 -11.85
C GLY A 34 -11.25 -15.31 -12.19
N VAL A 35 -12.05 -14.25 -12.36
CA VAL A 35 -11.54 -12.88 -12.59
C VAL A 35 -10.79 -12.39 -11.35
N ALA A 36 -11.38 -12.54 -10.16
CA ALA A 36 -10.75 -12.14 -8.91
C ALA A 36 -9.43 -12.90 -8.66
N LEU A 37 -9.40 -14.22 -8.88
CA LEU A 37 -8.18 -15.02 -8.76
C LEU A 37 -7.11 -14.61 -9.78
N SER A 38 -7.50 -14.27 -11.01
CA SER A 38 -6.56 -13.80 -12.04
C SER A 38 -5.96 -12.44 -11.67
N MET A 39 -6.77 -11.50 -11.16
CA MET A 39 -6.30 -10.20 -10.70
C MET A 39 -5.38 -10.33 -9.47
N LEU A 40 -5.76 -11.18 -8.51
CA LEU A 40 -4.93 -11.46 -7.34
C LEU A 40 -3.59 -12.07 -7.75
N PHE A 41 -3.61 -13.06 -8.66
CA PHE A 41 -2.40 -13.69 -9.16
C PHE A 41 -1.48 -12.69 -9.86
N ALA A 42 -2.03 -11.82 -10.72
CA ALA A 42 -1.28 -10.77 -11.38
C ALA A 42 -0.65 -9.77 -10.39
N ALA A 43 -1.41 -9.34 -9.38
CA ALA A 43 -0.91 -8.46 -8.32
C ALA A 43 0.23 -9.12 -7.52
N LEU A 44 0.08 -10.40 -7.17
CA LEU A 44 1.09 -11.16 -6.44
C LEU A 44 2.36 -11.37 -7.28
N ILE A 45 2.26 -11.54 -8.60
CA ILE A 45 3.44 -11.55 -9.48
C ILE A 45 4.15 -10.21 -9.41
N GLY A 46 3.43 -9.10 -9.51
CA GLY A 46 4.00 -7.75 -9.46
C GLY A 46 4.76 -7.50 -8.15
N VAL A 47 4.14 -7.82 -7.02
CA VAL A 47 4.77 -7.66 -5.69
C VAL A 47 5.96 -8.62 -5.54
N SER A 48 5.83 -9.89 -5.92
CA SER A 48 6.93 -10.86 -5.86
C SER A 48 8.12 -10.42 -6.72
N ALA A 49 7.88 -9.90 -7.92
CA ALA A 49 8.93 -9.37 -8.78
C ALA A 49 9.63 -8.15 -8.14
N ALA A 50 8.86 -7.20 -7.60
CA ALA A 50 9.41 -6.04 -6.91
C ALA A 50 10.28 -6.45 -5.71
N VAL A 51 9.80 -7.39 -4.88
CA VAL A 51 10.56 -7.88 -3.72
C VAL A 51 11.85 -8.58 -4.14
N LEU A 52 11.85 -9.34 -5.23
CA LEU A 52 13.06 -9.98 -5.74
C LEU A 52 14.08 -8.97 -6.29
N MET A 53 13.60 -7.87 -6.88
CA MET A 53 14.46 -6.83 -7.46
C MET A 53 15.00 -5.85 -6.41
N ILE A 54 14.27 -5.59 -5.32
CA ILE A 54 14.55 -4.53 -4.33
C ILE A 54 15.15 -5.10 -3.02
N ASN A 55 15.43 -6.41 -2.94
CA ASN A 55 15.76 -7.13 -1.70
C ASN A 55 17.08 -6.74 -0.96
N ASP A 56 17.63 -5.58 -1.25
CA ASP A 56 18.88 -5.06 -0.67
C ASP A 56 18.73 -4.68 0.82
N GLY A 57 17.52 -4.49 1.34
CA GLY A 57 17.30 -3.88 2.67
C GLY A 57 17.26 -4.80 3.89
N ASP A 58 17.26 -6.13 3.74
CA ASP A 58 17.11 -7.05 4.87
C ASP A 58 18.47 -7.65 5.26
N ASP A 59 19.35 -6.81 5.82
CA ASP A 59 20.52 -7.27 6.56
C ASP A 59 20.15 -7.19 8.05
N GLU A 60 20.16 -8.31 8.76
CA GLU A 60 19.86 -8.39 10.20
C GLU A 60 20.78 -7.49 11.05
N THR A 61 21.90 -7.04 10.46
CA THR A 61 22.86 -6.13 11.08
C THR A 61 22.56 -4.64 10.82
N GLN A 62 21.63 -4.31 9.92
CA GLN A 62 21.29 -2.93 9.63
C GLN A 62 20.54 -2.33 10.84
N PRO A 63 21.02 -1.22 11.42
CA PRO A 63 20.30 -0.54 12.48
C PRO A 63 18.91 -0.21 11.98
N ARG A 64 17.86 -0.63 12.70
CA ARG A 64 16.51 -0.10 12.45
C ARG A 64 16.58 1.37 12.78
N ASP A 65 16.48 2.20 11.75
CA ASP A 65 16.41 3.63 11.93
C ASP A 65 15.05 3.94 12.57
N THR A 66 15.03 4.02 13.90
CA THR A 66 13.86 4.43 14.68
C THR A 66 13.78 5.95 14.82
N ALA A 67 14.80 6.67 14.34
CA ALA A 67 14.73 8.09 14.21
C ALA A 67 13.80 8.43 13.03
N LEU A 68 12.97 9.47 13.20
CA LEU A 68 12.20 10.13 12.14
C LEU A 68 10.87 9.48 11.72
N THR A 69 9.99 9.18 12.68
CA THR A 69 8.55 9.36 12.38
C THR A 69 7.94 10.24 13.46
N ARG A 70 7.80 11.54 13.15
CA ARG A 70 7.11 12.45 14.06
C ARG A 70 5.62 12.07 14.07
N ALA A 71 4.95 12.29 15.19
CA ALA A 71 3.50 12.09 15.25
C ALA A 71 2.81 12.94 14.17
N SER A 72 1.95 12.30 13.36
CA SER A 72 1.22 12.94 12.27
C SER A 72 -0.29 12.77 12.45
N MET A 73 -1.03 13.87 12.29
CA MET A 73 -2.50 13.86 12.33
C MET A 73 -3.14 13.51 10.99
N TRP A 74 -2.38 13.60 9.89
CA TRP A 74 -2.89 13.41 8.54
C TRP A 74 -3.48 12.02 8.27
N PRO A 75 -2.95 10.90 8.82
CA PRO A 75 -3.60 9.59 8.68
C PRO A 75 -5.02 9.56 9.23
N LEU A 76 -5.26 10.25 10.35
CA LEU A 76 -6.59 10.37 10.95
C LEU A 76 -7.51 11.20 10.06
N ILE A 77 -7.02 12.32 9.52
CA ILE A 77 -7.80 13.19 8.62
C ILE A 77 -8.11 12.45 7.30
N ALA A 78 -7.16 11.69 6.76
CA ALA A 78 -7.38 10.84 5.59
C ALA A 78 -8.47 9.78 5.88
N ALA A 79 -8.46 9.15 7.06
CA ALA A 79 -9.52 8.23 7.47
C ALA A 79 -10.89 8.93 7.53
N VAL A 80 -10.97 10.15 8.07
CA VAL A 80 -12.21 10.94 8.07
C VAL A 80 -12.67 11.26 6.65
N GLY A 81 -11.77 11.69 5.77
CA GLY A 81 -12.06 11.94 4.36
C GLY A 81 -12.58 10.69 3.64
N LEU A 82 -11.97 9.53 3.90
CA LEU A 82 -12.42 8.25 3.35
C LEU A 82 -13.81 7.86 3.84
N VAL A 83 -14.09 8.03 5.14
CA VAL A 83 -15.42 7.78 5.70
C VAL A 83 -16.47 8.68 5.05
N LEU A 84 -16.20 9.98 4.90
CA LEU A 84 -17.09 10.92 4.23
C LEU A 84 -17.31 10.55 2.76
N LEU A 85 -16.26 10.12 2.06
CA LEU A 85 -16.34 9.68 0.67
C LEU A 85 -17.25 8.45 0.54
N VAL A 86 -17.09 7.45 1.40
CA VAL A 86 -17.96 6.25 1.42
C VAL A 86 -19.40 6.61 1.78
N LEU A 87 -19.61 7.45 2.80
CA LEU A 87 -20.95 7.93 3.17
C LEU A 87 -21.61 8.70 2.03
N GLY A 88 -20.85 9.46 1.26
CA GLY A 88 -21.34 10.20 0.10
C GLY A 88 -21.90 9.32 -1.03
N LEU A 89 -21.49 8.06 -1.12
CA LEU A 89 -22.07 7.09 -2.07
C LEU A 89 -23.54 6.77 -1.74
N VAL A 90 -23.96 6.95 -0.48
CA VAL A 90 -25.28 6.57 0.01
C VAL A 90 -26.14 7.80 0.35
N VAL A 91 -25.53 8.84 0.91
CA VAL A 91 -26.25 10.01 1.45
C VAL A 91 -26.47 11.08 0.40
N SER A 92 -25.40 11.64 -0.17
CA SER A 92 -25.48 12.65 -1.23
C SER A 92 -24.13 12.89 -1.90
N GLN A 93 -24.18 13.34 -3.16
CA GLN A 93 -22.99 13.69 -3.94
C GLN A 93 -22.12 14.76 -3.29
N LEU A 94 -22.71 15.67 -2.48
CA LEU A 94 -21.97 16.71 -1.79
C LEU A 94 -20.93 16.12 -0.83
N TYR A 95 -21.32 15.13 -0.02
CA TYR A 95 -20.41 14.45 0.92
C TYR A 95 -19.33 13.65 0.18
N PHE A 96 -19.67 13.07 -0.97
CA PHE A 96 -18.71 12.34 -1.79
C PHE A 96 -17.59 13.25 -2.29
N ILE A 97 -17.95 14.39 -2.89
CA ILE A 97 -16.98 15.37 -3.40
C ILE A 97 -16.17 15.95 -2.24
N PHE A 98 -16.82 16.36 -1.15
CA PHE A 98 -16.12 16.92 0.00
C PHE A 98 -15.16 15.93 0.65
N GLY A 99 -15.60 14.68 0.86
CA GLY A 99 -14.74 13.61 1.37
C GLY A 99 -13.54 13.34 0.48
N GLY A 100 -13.72 13.37 -0.84
CA GLY A 100 -12.62 13.26 -1.82
C GLY A 100 -11.61 14.40 -1.72
N ILE A 101 -12.08 15.65 -1.58
CA ILE A 101 -11.19 16.81 -1.40
C ILE A 101 -10.37 16.65 -0.11
N VAL A 102 -11.04 16.32 1.01
CA VAL A 102 -10.38 16.12 2.31
C VAL A 102 -9.35 15.00 2.23
N LEU A 103 -9.70 13.86 1.60
CA LEU A 103 -8.81 12.72 1.46
C LEU A 103 -7.57 13.07 0.63
N VAL A 104 -7.74 13.71 -0.54
CA VAL A 104 -6.62 14.10 -1.40
C VAL A 104 -5.72 15.12 -0.71
N ALA A 105 -6.30 16.13 -0.05
CA ALA A 105 -5.52 17.12 0.70
C ALA A 105 -4.74 16.46 1.85
N ALA A 106 -5.37 15.59 2.63
CA ALA A 106 -4.71 14.89 3.73
C ALA A 106 -3.56 13.99 3.25
N LEU A 107 -3.75 13.27 2.14
CA LEU A 107 -2.69 12.45 1.54
C LEU A 107 -1.53 13.30 1.00
N ALA A 108 -1.84 14.42 0.36
CA ALA A 108 -0.82 15.35 -0.14
C ALA A 108 0.01 15.93 1.01
N GLU A 109 -0.64 16.44 2.06
CA GLU A 109 0.03 16.97 3.25
C GLU A 109 0.82 15.89 3.99
N TRP A 110 0.31 14.66 4.02
CA TRP A 110 1.06 13.55 4.61
C TRP A 110 2.34 13.23 3.82
N MET A 111 2.27 13.27 2.49
CA MET A 111 3.44 13.10 1.62
C MET A 111 4.46 14.24 1.78
N VAL A 112 3.99 15.49 1.84
CA VAL A 112 4.85 16.67 2.08
C VAL A 112 5.54 16.56 3.43
N GLN A 113 4.79 16.21 4.48
CA GLN A 113 5.37 16.02 5.81
C GLN A 113 6.42 14.90 5.80
N ALA A 114 6.11 13.74 5.21
CA ALA A 114 7.05 12.63 5.12
C ALA A 114 8.34 13.03 4.38
N TRP A 115 8.21 13.78 3.28
CA TRP A 115 9.36 14.32 2.56
C TRP A 115 10.17 15.30 3.43
N SER A 116 9.50 16.25 4.08
CA SER A 116 10.14 17.27 4.91
C SER A 116 10.97 16.68 6.04
N GLU A 117 10.49 15.59 6.67
CA GLU A 117 11.19 14.90 7.76
C GLU A 117 12.48 14.20 7.30
N THR A 118 12.61 13.93 6.00
CA THR A 118 13.75 13.21 5.39
C THR A 118 14.57 14.06 4.41
N ALA A 119 14.32 15.37 4.33
CA ALA A 119 14.93 16.23 3.32
C ALA A 119 16.46 16.39 3.47
N SER A 120 16.95 16.36 4.71
CA SER A 120 18.37 16.52 5.07
C SER A 120 18.71 15.76 6.36
N ASP A 121 20.01 15.58 6.64
CA ASP A 121 20.51 15.06 7.91
C ASP A 121 20.43 16.09 9.06
N ASP A 122 20.12 17.35 8.76
CA ASP A 122 19.93 18.43 9.75
C ASP A 122 18.43 18.59 10.13
N PRO A 123 18.05 18.29 11.39
CA PRO A 123 16.67 18.45 11.85
C PRO A 123 16.12 19.88 11.74
N ALA A 124 16.98 20.91 11.87
CA ALA A 124 16.55 22.31 11.78
C ALA A 124 16.17 22.69 10.35
N HIS A 125 16.86 22.13 9.35
CA HIS A 125 16.54 22.31 7.94
C HIS A 125 15.22 21.62 7.58
N ASN A 126 15.01 20.41 8.08
CA ASN A 126 13.80 19.62 7.85
C ASN A 126 12.54 20.30 8.40
N GLU A 127 12.65 20.97 9.55
CA GLU A 127 11.55 21.71 10.15
C GLU A 127 11.17 22.97 9.35
N PHE A 128 12.14 23.61 8.70
CA PHE A 128 11.87 24.74 7.80
C PHE A 128 11.23 24.33 6.47
N ALA A 129 11.45 23.08 6.03
CA ALA A 129 10.96 22.57 4.75
C ALA A 129 9.48 22.11 4.76
N ARG A 130 8.84 22.13 5.92
CA ARG A 130 7.42 21.78 6.13
C ARG A 130 6.49 22.97 5.92
#